data_AF-A0A099S443-F1
#
_entry.id   AF-A0A099S443-F1
#
_cell.length_a   1.000
_cell.length_b   1.000
_cell.length_c   1.000
_cell.angle_alpha   90.00
_cell.angle_beta   90.00
_cell.angle_gamma   90.00
#
_symmetry.space_group_name_H-M   'P 1'
#
loop_
_entity.id
_entity.type
_entity.pdbx_description
1 polymer ?
#
loop_
_entity_poly.entity_id
_entity_poly.type
_entity_poly.pdbx_seq_one_letter_code
_entity_poly.pdbx_strand_id
1 'polypeptide(L)'
;MIDKFLRNLQEDVFDEKGYYFLYFIIFCVSFVITIEQYKLLCEVIRLILSATALLFLTLIYLRCKDSRSEKQRESIFHYIVFFIVLTLACIYNIKKLN
;
A
#
# COMPACT_ATOMS: atom_id res chain seq x y z
N MET A 1 8.07 -10.62 19.38
CA MET A 1 6.63 -10.75 19.06
C MET A 1 6.30 -10.06 17.74
N ILE A 2 6.67 -8.78 17.56
CA ILE A 2 6.46 -8.01 16.33
C ILE A 2 7.19 -8.60 15.11
N ASP A 3 8.41 -9.11 15.27
CA ASP A 3 9.16 -9.74 14.16
C ASP A 3 8.47 -10.98 13.59
N LYS A 4 7.83 -11.77 14.45
CA LYS A 4 7.09 -12.97 14.04
C LYS A 4 5.79 -12.59 13.33
N PHE A 5 5.09 -11.57 13.84
CA PHE A 5 3.92 -11.01 13.17
C PHE A 5 4.25 -10.47 11.78
N LEU A 6 5.35 -9.73 11.63
CA LEU A 6 5.77 -9.16 10.35
C LEU A 6 6.25 -10.23 9.36
N ARG A 7 6.87 -11.31 9.83
CA ARG A 7 7.23 -12.46 8.98
C ARG A 7 5.99 -13.20 8.48
N ASN A 8 5.03 -13.48 9.36
CA ASN A 8 3.75 -14.08 8.96
C ASN A 8 3.01 -13.18 7.98
N LEU A 9 2.98 -11.86 8.24
CA LEU A 9 2.35 -10.89 7.34
C LEU A 9 3.05 -10.84 5.97
N GLN A 10 4.38 -10.99 5.92
CA GLN A 10 5.11 -11.11 4.67
C GLN A 10 4.77 -12.41 3.93
N GLU A 11 4.74 -13.55 4.63
CA GLU A 11 4.33 -14.82 4.05
C GLU A 11 2.92 -14.74 3.49
N ASP A 12 1.96 -14.20 4.26
CA ASP A 12 0.58 -13.98 3.81
C ASP A 12 0.55 -13.10 2.55
N VAL A 13 1.30 -11.99 2.53
CA VAL A 13 1.41 -11.08 1.38
C VAL A 13 1.94 -11.75 0.11
N PHE A 14 2.82 -12.74 0.25
CA PHE A 14 3.39 -13.48 -0.89
C PHE A 14 2.69 -14.80 -1.20
N ASP A 15 1.84 -15.28 -0.30
CA ASP A 15 0.89 -16.35 -0.57
C ASP A 15 -0.12 -15.83 -1.61
N GLU A 16 -0.64 -16.71 -2.47
CA GLU A 16 -1.51 -16.32 -3.59
C GLU A 16 -2.67 -15.44 -3.09
N LYS A 17 -3.24 -15.78 -1.93
CA LYS A 17 -4.35 -15.05 -1.32
C LYS A 17 -3.99 -13.63 -0.90
N GLY A 18 -2.83 -13.40 -0.28
CA GLY A 18 -2.43 -12.04 0.13
C GLY A 18 -1.89 -11.21 -1.01
N TYR A 19 -1.33 -11.83 -2.05
CA TYR A 19 -1.01 -11.15 -3.30
C TYR A 19 -2.28 -10.59 -3.95
N TYR A 20 -3.34 -11.40 -4.06
CA TYR A 20 -4.65 -10.94 -4.52
C TYR A 20 -5.27 -9.89 -3.59
N PHE A 21 -5.09 -10.01 -2.27
CA PHE A 21 -5.58 -9.02 -1.31
C PHE A 21 -4.90 -7.65 -1.46
N LEU A 22 -3.58 -7.62 -1.68
CA LEU A 22 -2.83 -6.39 -1.96
C LEU A 22 -3.29 -5.74 -3.27
N TYR A 23 -3.47 -6.54 -4.33
CA TYR A 23 -4.03 -6.06 -5.59
C TYR A 23 -5.45 -5.54 -5.44
N PHE A 24 -6.28 -6.19 -4.63
CA PHE A 24 -7.62 -5.75 -4.30
C PHE A 24 -7.60 -4.39 -3.58
N ILE A 25 -6.70 -4.21 -2.61
CA ILE A 25 -6.51 -2.90 -1.95
C ILE A 25 -6.08 -1.85 -2.97
N ILE A 26 -5.09 -2.12 -3.82
CA ILE A 26 -4.65 -1.20 -4.87
C ILE A 26 -5.82 -0.84 -5.81
N PHE A 27 -6.64 -1.83 -6.17
CA PHE A 27 -7.83 -1.64 -7.00
C PHE A 27 -8.88 -0.77 -6.30
N CYS A 28 -9.24 -1.07 -5.05
CA CYS A 28 -10.20 -0.26 -4.28
C CYS A 28 -9.70 1.18 -4.12
N VAL A 29 -8.44 1.36 -3.73
CA VAL A 29 -7.82 2.68 -3.63
C VAL A 29 -7.85 3.37 -5.00
N SER A 30 -7.64 2.66 -6.11
CA SER A 30 -7.73 3.22 -7.47
C SER A 30 -9.14 3.62 -7.90
N PHE A 31 -10.16 2.86 -7.48
CA PHE A 31 -11.54 3.00 -7.96
C PHE A 31 -12.37 4.04 -7.19
N VAL A 32 -11.96 4.40 -5.97
CA VAL A 32 -12.62 5.42 -5.13
C VAL A 32 -12.67 6.82 -5.79
N ILE A 33 -11.97 7.03 -6.91
CA ILE A 33 -12.00 8.26 -7.74
C ILE A 33 -13.37 8.58 -8.33
N THR A 34 -14.22 7.58 -8.58
CA THR A 34 -15.43 7.74 -9.42
C THR A 34 -16.61 8.41 -8.68
N ILE A 35 -16.52 8.62 -7.37
CA ILE A 35 -17.63 9.18 -6.56
C ILE A 35 -17.43 10.70 -6.40
N GLU A 36 -18.01 11.49 -7.30
CA GLU A 36 -17.86 12.95 -7.32
C GLU A 36 -18.46 13.68 -6.11
N GLN A 37 -19.54 13.15 -5.52
CA GLN A 37 -20.23 13.81 -4.41
C GLN A 37 -19.41 13.88 -3.11
N TYR A 38 -18.45 12.97 -2.92
CA TYR A 38 -17.63 12.88 -1.70
C TYR A 38 -16.14 13.02 -1.98
N LYS A 39 -15.78 13.68 -3.09
CA LYS A 39 -14.42 13.71 -3.63
C LYS A 39 -13.32 14.05 -2.60
N LEU A 40 -13.57 14.99 -1.68
CA LEU A 40 -12.62 15.33 -0.62
C LEU A 40 -12.50 14.24 0.45
N LEU A 41 -13.63 13.69 0.93
CA LEU A 41 -13.66 12.59 1.91
C LEU A 41 -13.02 11.33 1.33
N CYS A 42 -13.32 11.02 0.06
CA CYS A 42 -12.74 9.93 -0.70
C CYS A 42 -11.21 10.06 -0.80
N GLU A 43 -10.68 11.23 -1.14
CA GLU A 43 -9.24 11.48 -1.20
C GLU A 43 -8.56 11.39 0.19
N VAL A 44 -9.22 11.82 1.27
CA VAL A 44 -8.70 11.67 2.64
C VAL A 44 -8.64 10.19 3.05
N ILE A 45 -9.70 9.43 2.83
CA ILE A 45 -9.71 7.98 3.10
C ILE A 45 -8.62 7.28 2.28
N ARG A 46 -8.48 7.67 1.01
CA ARG A 46 -7.46 7.16 0.10
C ARG A 46 -6.05 7.45 0.59
N LEU A 47 -5.81 8.66 1.10
CA LEU A 47 -4.55 9.05 1.70
C LEU A 47 -4.24 8.19 2.93
N ILE A 48 -5.20 7.99 3.83
CA ILE A 48 -5.04 7.15 5.02
C ILE A 48 -4.72 5.69 4.63
N LEU A 49 -5.46 5.12 3.66
CA LEU A 49 -5.21 3.77 3.17
C LEU A 49 -3.83 3.64 2.53
N SER A 50 -3.45 4.59 1.67
CA SER A 50 -2.14 4.58 0.99
C SER A 50 -0.99 4.70 1.99
N ALA A 51 -1.10 5.60 2.98
CA ALA A 51 -0.09 5.79 4.01
C ALA A 51 0.04 4.55 4.90
N THR A 52 -1.08 3.92 5.25
CA THR A 52 -1.10 2.68 6.04
C THR A 52 -0.43 1.54 5.27
N ALA A 53 -0.80 1.33 4.00
CA ALA A 53 -0.18 0.31 3.15
C ALA A 53 1.33 0.56 2.97
N LEU A 54 1.73 1.81 2.77
CA LEU A 54 3.14 2.20 2.67
C LEU A 54 3.92 1.89 3.94
N LEU A 55 3.33 2.15 5.11
CA LEU A 55 3.92 1.82 6.42
C LEU A 55 4.17 0.31 6.54
N PHE A 56 3.17 -0.52 6.24
CA PHE A 56 3.31 -1.97 6.29
C PHE A 56 4.36 -2.48 5.29
N LEU A 57 4.33 -2.02 4.04
CA LEU A 57 5.31 -2.41 3.03
C LEU A 57 6.74 -2.00 3.41
N THR A 58 6.92 -0.81 3.98
CA THR A 58 8.23 -0.31 4.43
C THR A 58 8.74 -1.11 5.63
N LEU A 59 7.86 -1.42 6.59
CA LEU A 59 8.20 -2.24 7.76
C LEU A 59 8.57 -3.66 7.36
N ILE A 60 7.80 -4.27 6.45
CA ILE A 60 8.17 -5.55 5.84
C ILE A 60 9.54 -5.38 5.20
N TYR A 61 9.71 -4.39 4.31
CA TYR A 61 10.93 -4.15 3.55
C TYR A 61 12.19 -4.10 4.41
N LEU A 62 12.17 -3.30 5.48
CA LEU A 62 13.31 -3.14 6.39
C LEU A 62 13.56 -4.38 7.25
N ARG A 63 12.51 -5.00 7.80
CA ARG A 63 12.63 -5.96 8.89
C ARG A 63 12.71 -7.41 8.45
N CYS A 64 12.14 -7.73 7.29
CA CYS A 64 12.16 -9.07 6.72
C CYS A 64 13.10 -9.17 5.51
N LYS A 65 14.16 -8.34 5.51
CA LYS A 65 15.20 -8.32 4.46
C LYS A 65 15.89 -9.68 4.29
N ASP A 66 16.08 -10.41 5.38
CA ASP A 66 16.83 -11.68 5.39
C ASP A 66 16.04 -12.90 4.91
N SER A 67 14.71 -12.82 4.80
CA SER A 67 13.86 -13.97 4.42
C SER A 67 13.35 -13.94 2.98
N ARG A 68 13.71 -12.93 2.16
CA ARG A 68 13.17 -12.75 0.81
C ARG A 68 14.10 -13.23 -0.29
N SER A 69 13.49 -13.76 -1.35
CA SER A 69 14.14 -13.92 -2.65
C SER A 69 14.28 -12.57 -3.38
N GLU A 70 15.20 -12.48 -4.34
CA GLU A 70 15.41 -11.23 -5.11
C GLU A 70 14.15 -10.75 -5.84
N LYS A 71 13.37 -11.67 -6.41
CA LYS A 71 12.10 -11.34 -7.09
C LYS A 71 11.08 -10.69 -6.14
N GLN A 72 10.95 -11.24 -4.93
CA GLN A 72 10.06 -10.68 -3.89
C GLN A 72 10.51 -9.30 -3.42
N ARG A 73 11.84 -9.08 -3.32
CA ARG A 73 12.41 -7.77 -2.99
C ARG A 73 12.04 -6.73 -4.05
N GLU A 74 12.14 -7.09 -5.32
CA GLU A 74 11.83 -6.21 -6.45
C GLU A 74 10.33 -5.87 -6.51
N SER A 75 9.43 -6.83 -6.34
CA SER A 75 7.98 -6.57 -6.29
C SER A 75 7.59 -5.64 -5.13
N ILE A 76 8.08 -5.88 -3.91
CA ILE A 76 7.80 -4.99 -2.78
C ILE A 76 8.34 -3.58 -3.04
N PHE A 77 9.54 -3.47 -3.62
CA PHE A 77 10.10 -2.18 -3.95
C PHE A 77 9.22 -1.40 -4.94
N HIS A 78 8.72 -2.08 -5.99
CA HIS A 78 7.77 -1.48 -6.92
C HIS A 78 6.47 -1.04 -6.22
N TYR A 79 5.93 -1.85 -5.31
CA TYR A 79 4.75 -1.45 -4.54
C TYR A 79 5.01 -0.24 -3.64
N ILE A 80 6.16 -0.18 -2.97
CA ILE A 80 6.54 0.99 -2.16
C ILE A 80 6.58 2.24 -3.02
N VAL A 81 7.27 2.19 -4.17
CA VAL A 81 7.34 3.33 -5.09
C VAL A 81 5.95 3.73 -5.58
N PHE A 82 5.12 2.76 -5.96
CA PHE A 82 3.74 3.01 -6.38
C PHE A 82 2.92 3.71 -5.30
N PHE A 83 2.96 3.21 -4.05
CA PHE A 83 2.23 3.82 -2.95
C PHE A 83 2.77 5.21 -2.59
N ILE A 84 4.08 5.47 -2.71
CA ILE A 84 4.64 6.83 -2.54
C ILE A 84 4.05 7.79 -3.57
N VAL A 85 4.07 7.42 -4.85
CA VAL A 85 3.52 8.25 -5.93
C VAL A 85 2.03 8.47 -5.71
N LEU A 86 1.30 7.44 -5.29
CA LEU A 86 -0.13 7.52 -5.01
C LEU A 86 -0.43 8.45 -3.83
N THR A 87 0.33 8.37 -2.73
CA THR A 87 0.18 9.27 -1.58
C THR A 87 0.47 10.72 -1.98
N LEU A 88 1.51 10.97 -2.76
CA LEU A 88 1.82 12.31 -3.28
C LEU A 88 0.72 12.84 -4.20
N ALA A 89 0.17 12.00 -5.07
CA ALA A 89 -0.95 12.36 -5.94
C ALA A 89 -2.21 12.71 -5.12
N CYS A 90 -2.53 11.95 -4.07
CA CYS A 90 -3.61 12.28 -3.14
C CYS A 90 -3.39 13.63 -2.45
N ILE A 91 -2.18 13.91 -1.95
CA ILE A 91 -1.85 15.20 -1.32
C ILE A 91 -2.06 16.35 -2.31
N TYR A 92 -1.60 16.19 -3.55
CA TYR A 92 -1.79 17.18 -4.60
C TYR A 92 -3.27 17.40 -4.93
N ASN A 93 -4.05 16.32 -5.07
CA ASN A 93 -5.48 16.41 -5.32
C ASN A 93 -6.23 17.08 -4.17
N ILE A 94 -5.91 16.77 -2.91
CA ILE A 94 -6.51 17.43 -1.74
C ILE A 94 -6.19 18.93 -1.75
N LYS A 95 -4.93 19.31 -2.01
CA LYS A 95 -4.54 20.73 -2.15
C LYS A 95 -5.23 21.44 -3.31
N LYS A 96 -5.60 20.73 -4.37
CA LYS A 96 -6.32 21.28 -5.52
C LYS A 96 -7.83 21.41 -5.25
N LEU A 97 -8.38 20.53 -4.40
CA LEU A 97 -9.80 20.52 -4.05
C LEU A 97 -10.16 21.51 -2.93
N ASN A 98 -9.18 21.94 -2.14
CA ASN A 98 -9.30 22.86 -1.02
C ASN A 98 -8.83 24.26 -1.41
#